data_AF-A0A922A822-F1
#
_entry.id   AF-A0A922A822-F1
#
_cell.length_a   1.000
_cell.length_b   1.000
_cell.length_c   1.000
_cell.angle_alpha   90.00
_cell.angle_beta   90.00
_cell.angle_gamma   90.00
#
_symmetry.space_group_name_H-M   'P 1'
#
loop_
_entity.id
_entity.type
_entity.pdbx_description
1 polymer ?
#
loop_
_entity_poly.entity_id
_entity_poly.type
_entity_poly.pdbx_seq_one_letter_code
_entity_poly.pdbx_strand_id
1 'polypeptide(L)'
;MELNKIGLLFGFLGFLFLDGLLLCTAKNVHHYSFILKETNFTRLCTTKSMFTVNGQWPGPTIHVRKGDTAFVNVHNDGNYGVTIHWHGVKQPRNPWSDGPENITQCPIQPGKNFTYEVIFSDEEGTLWWHAHSDWSRATIHGAIVILPENGTTYPFPKPYAEQVLILAEWFNGDVKELIDNATATGADPDPSDAYAINGQPGFPNNCSNETTSRFRVQYGETYLLRVVHAGMNEEMFFGIAKHNFTVVAQDASYIKPITTDYIMITPGQTMDILLVADQDPSYYYITATPFFDSNAPYDNSNTSAILQYVGNYTPPSSPPYPSLPNTTDKDAADNFTTRIRALASSEHPINVPTEIDTQIFITVSVNQILCANGSCGGPNGNRLSASLNNISFLTPTIDIQLRGSPGS
;
A
#
# COMPACT_ATOMS: atom_id res chain seq x y z
N MET A 1 24.28 -60.00 33.65
CA MET A 1 23.39 -59.89 32.46
C MET A 1 22.27 -58.91 32.79
N GLU A 2 22.63 -57.70 33.26
CA GLU A 2 21.68 -56.72 33.83
C GLU A 2 21.93 -55.27 33.39
N LEU A 3 22.80 -55.02 32.40
CA LEU A 3 23.03 -53.66 31.89
C LEU A 3 22.20 -53.30 30.64
N ASN A 4 21.46 -54.24 30.04
CA ASN A 4 20.77 -54.00 28.76
C ASN A 4 19.30 -53.58 28.87
N LYS A 5 18.74 -53.42 30.07
CA LYS A 5 17.31 -53.05 30.24
C LYS A 5 17.05 -51.59 30.61
N ILE A 6 18.07 -50.83 31.01
CA ILE A 6 17.90 -49.42 31.42
C ILE A 6 18.07 -48.46 30.22
N GLY A 7 18.88 -48.82 29.22
CA GLY A 7 19.06 -48.00 28.01
C GLY A 7 17.84 -47.95 27.09
N LEU A 8 17.01 -48.99 27.07
CA LEU A 8 15.83 -49.05 26.19
C LEU A 8 14.65 -48.22 26.72
N LEU A 9 14.55 -48.01 28.05
CA LEU A 9 13.47 -47.23 28.65
C LEU A 9 13.69 -45.72 28.49
N PHE A 10 14.95 -45.26 28.51
CA PHE A 10 15.31 -43.85 28.25
C PHE A 10 15.30 -43.48 26.76
N GLY A 11 15.52 -44.43 25.85
CA GLY A 11 15.39 -44.21 24.41
C GLY A 11 13.93 -43.98 23.98
N PHE A 12 12.97 -44.66 24.63
CA PHE A 12 11.54 -44.53 24.30
C PHE A 12 10.89 -43.28 24.89
N LEU A 13 11.31 -42.83 26.09
CA LEU A 13 10.88 -41.54 26.63
C LEU A 13 11.51 -40.34 25.89
N GLY A 14 12.72 -40.49 25.33
CA GLY A 14 13.35 -39.45 24.50
C GLY A 14 12.64 -39.23 23.16
N PHE A 15 12.13 -40.29 22.54
CA PHE A 15 11.35 -40.18 21.28
C PHE A 15 9.93 -39.63 21.51
N LEU A 16 9.27 -39.98 22.61
CA LEU A 16 7.96 -39.40 22.95
C LEU A 16 8.04 -37.94 23.44
N PHE A 17 9.21 -37.48 23.90
CA PHE A 17 9.43 -36.05 24.23
C PHE A 17 9.88 -35.21 23.03
N LEU A 18 10.44 -35.81 21.96
CA LEU A 18 10.80 -35.08 20.74
C LEU A 18 9.62 -34.92 19.77
N ASP A 19 8.66 -35.83 19.76
CA ASP A 19 7.42 -35.70 18.96
C ASP A 19 6.33 -34.87 19.66
N GLY A 20 6.49 -34.55 20.95
CA GLY A 20 5.50 -33.83 21.78
C GLY A 20 5.66 -32.30 21.83
N LEU A 21 6.64 -31.73 21.13
CA LEU A 21 6.93 -30.28 21.12
C LEU A 21 7.05 -29.68 19.72
N LEU A 22 6.54 -30.38 18.71
CA LEU A 22 5.93 -29.69 17.57
C LEU A 22 4.59 -29.15 18.05
N LEU A 23 4.64 -28.06 18.81
CA LEU A 23 3.59 -27.06 18.75
C LEU A 23 3.57 -26.60 17.28
N CYS A 24 2.87 -27.36 16.43
CA CYS A 24 2.33 -26.84 15.20
C CYS A 24 1.44 -25.70 15.63
N THR A 25 1.99 -24.49 15.71
CA THR A 25 1.19 -23.30 15.53
C THR A 25 0.55 -23.50 14.17
N ALA A 26 -0.70 -23.95 14.17
CA ALA A 26 -1.45 -24.10 12.94
C ALA A 26 -1.64 -22.67 12.41
N LYS A 27 -0.70 -22.23 11.56
CA LYS A 27 -0.82 -21.01 10.78
C LYS A 27 -2.09 -21.14 9.97
N ASN A 28 -3.01 -20.19 10.09
CA ASN A 28 -4.25 -20.31 9.35
C ASN A 28 -3.95 -20.10 7.87
N VAL A 29 -4.61 -20.91 7.05
CA VAL A 29 -4.49 -20.83 5.60
C VAL A 29 -5.74 -20.17 5.04
N HIS A 30 -5.56 -19.06 4.35
CA HIS A 30 -6.62 -18.30 3.70
C HIS A 30 -6.58 -18.53 2.19
N HIS A 31 -7.73 -18.49 1.54
CA HIS A 31 -7.84 -18.64 0.08
C HIS A 31 -8.64 -17.49 -0.50
N TYR A 32 -8.07 -16.83 -1.51
CA TYR A 32 -8.70 -15.74 -2.23
C TYR A 32 -8.69 -16.02 -3.74
N SER A 33 -9.70 -15.49 -4.43
CA SER A 33 -9.78 -15.51 -5.90
C SER A 33 -9.84 -14.08 -6.42
N PHE A 34 -8.84 -13.70 -7.20
CA PHE A 34 -8.74 -12.39 -7.83
C PHE A 34 -8.97 -12.56 -9.32
N ILE A 35 -10.12 -12.12 -9.81
CA ILE A 35 -10.45 -12.11 -11.23
C ILE A 35 -10.14 -10.72 -11.75
N LEU A 36 -9.06 -10.60 -12.51
CA LEU A 36 -8.72 -9.35 -13.18
C LEU A 36 -9.64 -9.19 -14.38
N LYS A 37 -10.41 -8.11 -14.44
CA LYS A 37 -11.32 -7.84 -15.56
C LYS A 37 -11.50 -6.34 -15.80
N GLU A 38 -11.88 -6.01 -17.03
CA GLU A 38 -12.35 -4.67 -17.35
C GLU A 38 -13.68 -4.35 -16.64
N THR A 39 -13.80 -3.16 -16.08
CA THR A 39 -15.01 -2.69 -15.40
C THR A 39 -15.16 -1.19 -15.58
N ASN A 40 -16.40 -0.75 -15.85
CA ASN A 40 -16.70 0.66 -16.06
C ASN A 40 -16.82 1.41 -14.72
N PHE A 41 -16.14 2.54 -14.63
CA PHE A 41 -16.26 3.50 -13.54
C PHE A 41 -16.54 4.89 -14.11
N THR A 42 -17.36 5.66 -13.39
CA THR A 42 -17.65 7.06 -13.71
C THR A 42 -17.12 7.94 -12.60
N ARG A 43 -16.20 8.87 -12.90
CA ARG A 43 -15.73 9.94 -12.01
C ARG A 43 -15.54 11.21 -12.82
N LEU A 44 -15.65 12.37 -12.19
CA LEU A 44 -15.48 13.66 -12.87
C LEU A 44 -16.37 13.82 -14.12
N CYS A 45 -17.57 13.21 -14.09
CA CYS A 45 -18.52 13.15 -15.21
C CYS A 45 -18.03 12.32 -16.43
N THR A 46 -16.89 11.65 -16.33
CA THR A 46 -16.29 10.83 -17.38
C THR A 46 -16.42 9.35 -17.02
N THR A 47 -16.89 8.54 -17.97
CA THR A 47 -16.94 7.08 -17.83
C THR A 47 -15.84 6.45 -18.65
N LYS A 48 -15.05 5.57 -18.04
CA LYS A 48 -14.08 4.72 -18.75
C LYS A 48 -14.16 3.27 -18.25
N SER A 49 -13.76 2.35 -19.11
CA SER A 49 -13.41 0.98 -18.71
C SER A 49 -12.01 1.00 -18.14
N MET A 50 -11.77 0.24 -17.07
CA MET A 50 -10.44 0.10 -16.49
C MET A 50 -10.26 -1.28 -15.88
N PHE A 51 -9.01 -1.71 -15.79
CA PHE A 51 -8.67 -3.03 -15.31
C PHE A 51 -8.72 -3.08 -13.78
N THR A 52 -9.47 -4.03 -13.22
CA THR A 52 -9.75 -4.10 -11.78
C THR A 52 -9.77 -5.53 -11.26
N VAL A 53 -9.69 -5.70 -9.95
CA VAL A 53 -9.87 -6.99 -9.29
C VAL A 53 -11.32 -7.17 -8.89
N ASN A 54 -11.95 -8.24 -9.36
CA ASN A 54 -13.33 -8.60 -9.04
C ASN A 54 -14.36 -7.50 -9.35
N GLY A 55 -14.03 -6.56 -10.26
CA GLY A 55 -14.89 -5.42 -10.60
C GLY A 55 -14.96 -4.34 -9.52
N GLN A 56 -13.97 -4.30 -8.63
CA GLN A 56 -13.90 -3.35 -7.52
C GLN A 56 -12.72 -2.40 -7.71
N TRP A 57 -12.93 -1.13 -7.39
CA TRP A 57 -11.87 -0.13 -7.28
C TRP A 57 -12.13 0.80 -6.09
N PRO A 58 -11.24 0.82 -5.08
CA PRO A 58 -10.14 -0.12 -4.88
C PRO A 58 -10.60 -1.58 -4.83
N GLY A 59 -9.69 -2.51 -5.05
CA GLY A 59 -9.96 -3.95 -5.00
C GLY A 59 -10.23 -4.46 -3.57
N PRO A 60 -10.56 -5.76 -3.43
CA PRO A 60 -10.92 -6.36 -2.14
C PRO A 60 -9.77 -6.33 -1.13
N THR A 61 -10.10 -6.11 0.14
CA THR A 61 -9.14 -6.20 1.25
C THR A 61 -8.85 -7.65 1.60
N ILE A 62 -7.57 -7.99 1.78
CA ILE A 62 -7.12 -9.25 2.37
C ILE A 62 -7.10 -9.10 3.89
N HIS A 63 -7.67 -10.06 4.61
CA HIS A 63 -7.73 -10.06 6.07
C HIS A 63 -7.08 -11.33 6.60
N VAL A 64 -5.96 -11.15 7.30
CA VAL A 64 -5.15 -12.24 7.87
C VAL A 64 -4.72 -11.87 9.29
N ARG A 65 -4.09 -12.81 9.99
CA ARG A 65 -3.35 -12.56 11.23
C ARG A 65 -1.86 -12.70 10.99
N LYS A 66 -1.06 -12.07 11.85
CA LYS A 66 0.38 -12.30 11.91
C LYS A 66 0.68 -13.81 11.91
N GLY A 67 1.59 -14.22 11.04
CA GLY A 67 2.00 -15.62 10.89
C GLY A 67 1.17 -16.47 9.93
N ASP A 68 -0.01 -16.00 9.47
CA ASP A 68 -0.88 -16.73 8.54
C ASP A 68 -0.24 -16.90 7.14
N THR A 69 -0.87 -17.71 6.30
CA THR A 69 -0.52 -17.83 4.87
C THR A 69 -1.77 -17.66 4.03
N ALA A 70 -1.69 -16.90 2.95
CA ALA A 70 -2.79 -16.72 2.01
C ALA A 70 -2.41 -17.26 0.62
N PHE A 71 -3.24 -18.14 0.06
CA PHE A 71 -3.17 -18.52 -1.34
C PHE A 71 -4.11 -17.63 -2.14
N VAL A 72 -3.56 -16.84 -3.06
CA VAL A 72 -4.35 -15.95 -3.93
C VAL A 72 -4.25 -16.42 -5.36
N ASN A 73 -5.32 -17.03 -5.87
CA ASN A 73 -5.41 -17.41 -7.26
C ASN A 73 -5.83 -16.20 -8.10
N VAL A 74 -4.92 -15.67 -8.89
CA VAL A 74 -5.15 -14.53 -9.78
C VAL A 74 -5.43 -15.07 -11.17
N HIS A 75 -6.65 -14.83 -11.67
CA HIS A 75 -7.06 -15.14 -13.03
C HIS A 75 -7.10 -13.86 -13.87
N ASN A 76 -6.37 -13.83 -14.98
CA ASN A 76 -6.35 -12.69 -15.87
C ASN A 76 -7.41 -12.85 -16.97
N ASP A 77 -8.60 -12.28 -16.77
CA ASP A 77 -9.66 -12.15 -17.80
C ASP A 77 -9.58 -10.82 -18.57
N GLY A 78 -8.46 -10.10 -18.44
CA GLY A 78 -8.17 -8.85 -19.14
C GLY A 78 -7.56 -9.04 -20.52
N ASN A 79 -6.97 -7.95 -21.02
CA ASN A 79 -6.45 -7.82 -22.37
C ASN A 79 -4.92 -7.68 -22.45
N TYR A 80 -4.22 -7.46 -21.34
CA TYR A 80 -2.75 -7.43 -21.26
C TYR A 80 -2.22 -8.19 -20.04
N GLY A 81 -0.93 -8.52 -20.07
CA GLY A 81 -0.26 -9.25 -19.00
C GLY A 81 -0.07 -8.41 -17.75
N VAL A 82 -0.33 -8.97 -16.57
CA VAL A 82 -0.18 -8.28 -15.27
C VAL A 82 0.38 -9.24 -14.22
N THR A 83 1.20 -8.72 -13.31
CA THR A 83 1.59 -9.40 -12.08
C THR A 83 1.00 -8.68 -10.85
N ILE A 84 0.92 -9.38 -9.71
CA ILE A 84 0.45 -8.81 -8.43
C ILE A 84 1.57 -8.92 -7.40
N HIS A 85 1.82 -7.85 -6.66
CA HIS A 85 2.77 -7.77 -5.55
C HIS A 85 2.06 -7.52 -4.22
N TRP A 86 2.64 -8.08 -3.16
CA TRP A 86 2.15 -8.01 -1.78
C TRP A 86 3.03 -7.05 -0.99
N HIS A 87 2.81 -5.76 -1.20
CA HIS A 87 3.69 -4.69 -0.73
C HIS A 87 3.94 -4.77 0.78
N GLY A 88 5.22 -4.84 1.16
CA GLY A 88 5.69 -4.92 2.55
C GLY A 88 5.67 -6.33 3.14
N VAL A 89 5.11 -7.34 2.46
CA VAL A 89 5.22 -8.73 2.90
C VAL A 89 6.60 -9.25 2.56
N LYS A 90 7.36 -9.70 3.57
CA LYS A 90 8.77 -10.09 3.43
C LYS A 90 9.01 -11.31 2.56
N GLN A 91 7.99 -12.16 2.37
CA GLN A 91 8.04 -13.40 1.58
C GLN A 91 9.30 -14.24 1.89
N PRO A 92 9.49 -14.70 3.14
CA PRO A 92 10.73 -15.34 3.57
C PRO A 92 11.06 -16.58 2.73
N ARG A 93 12.13 -16.48 1.92
CA ARG A 93 12.59 -17.50 0.96
C ARG A 93 11.60 -17.79 -0.17
N ASN A 94 10.63 -16.90 -0.42
CA ASN A 94 9.58 -17.09 -1.42
C ASN A 94 9.48 -15.96 -2.46
N PRO A 95 10.57 -15.62 -3.18
CA PRO A 95 10.51 -14.60 -4.23
C PRO A 95 9.56 -14.98 -5.38
N TRP A 96 9.28 -16.27 -5.58
CA TRP A 96 8.38 -16.78 -6.63
C TRP A 96 6.96 -16.21 -6.57
N SER A 97 6.51 -15.78 -5.39
CA SER A 97 5.21 -15.15 -5.17
C SER A 97 5.33 -13.66 -4.82
N ASP A 98 6.46 -13.03 -5.11
CA ASP A 98 6.66 -11.62 -4.82
C ASP A 98 5.99 -10.72 -5.87
N GLY A 99 6.10 -11.05 -7.16
CA GLY A 99 5.33 -10.41 -8.22
C GLY A 99 6.00 -9.38 -9.15
N PRO A 100 7.09 -8.66 -8.82
CA PRO A 100 7.61 -7.62 -9.72
C PRO A 100 7.95 -8.15 -11.12
N GLU A 101 7.31 -7.57 -12.13
CA GLU A 101 7.38 -8.05 -13.50
C GLU A 101 8.82 -8.09 -14.02
N ASN A 102 9.21 -9.23 -14.58
CA ASN A 102 10.54 -9.53 -15.11
C ASN A 102 11.69 -9.41 -14.08
N ILE A 103 11.37 -9.33 -12.79
CA ILE A 103 12.34 -9.52 -11.70
C ILE A 103 12.17 -10.94 -11.16
N THR A 104 10.98 -11.26 -10.67
CA THR A 104 10.67 -12.57 -10.05
C THR A 104 9.78 -13.45 -10.92
N GLN A 105 9.04 -12.87 -11.86
CA GLN A 105 8.21 -13.62 -12.79
C GLN A 105 7.93 -12.85 -14.08
N CYS A 106 7.67 -13.58 -15.16
CA CYS A 106 6.95 -13.04 -16.32
C CYS A 106 5.49 -12.69 -15.99
N PRO A 107 4.86 -11.76 -16.74
CA PRO A 107 3.47 -11.37 -16.51
C PRO A 107 2.47 -12.51 -16.74
N ILE A 108 1.40 -12.54 -15.94
CA ILE A 108 0.29 -13.49 -16.13
C ILE A 108 -0.47 -13.05 -17.38
N GLN A 109 -0.34 -13.81 -18.47
CA GLN A 109 -0.97 -13.47 -19.75
C GLN A 109 -2.50 -13.55 -19.71
N PRO A 110 -3.21 -12.83 -20.61
CA PRO A 110 -4.65 -12.98 -20.79
C PRO A 110 -5.11 -14.45 -20.91
N GLY A 111 -6.19 -14.79 -20.23
CA GLY A 111 -6.76 -16.13 -20.14
C GLY A 111 -5.94 -17.13 -19.30
N LYS A 112 -4.87 -16.68 -18.62
CA LYS A 112 -4.06 -17.51 -17.73
C LYS A 112 -4.35 -17.21 -16.26
N ASN A 113 -3.79 -18.03 -15.38
CA ASN A 113 -3.83 -17.80 -13.95
C ASN A 113 -2.47 -18.10 -13.31
N PHE A 114 -2.29 -17.58 -12.11
CA PHE A 114 -1.17 -17.90 -11.24
C PHE A 114 -1.66 -17.84 -9.79
N THR A 115 -1.24 -18.82 -8.98
CA THR A 115 -1.56 -18.83 -7.55
C THR A 115 -0.34 -18.36 -6.77
N TYR A 116 -0.48 -17.23 -6.09
CA TYR A 116 0.53 -16.72 -5.18
C TYR A 116 0.38 -17.38 -3.81
N GLU A 117 1.50 -17.81 -3.23
CA GLU A 117 1.60 -18.16 -1.81
C GLU A 117 2.15 -16.94 -1.06
N VAL A 118 1.32 -16.30 -0.26
CA VAL A 118 1.68 -15.09 0.49
C VAL A 118 1.94 -15.47 1.94
N ILE A 119 3.21 -15.42 2.35
CA ILE A 119 3.66 -15.88 3.66
C ILE A 119 3.79 -14.66 4.59
N PHE A 120 2.80 -14.46 5.46
CA PHE A 120 2.88 -13.45 6.51
C PHE A 120 3.75 -13.99 7.65
N SER A 121 4.78 -13.22 7.99
CA SER A 121 5.81 -13.58 8.93
C SER A 121 5.63 -12.82 10.23
N ASP A 122 6.31 -11.69 10.39
CA ASP A 122 6.30 -10.85 11.58
C ASP A 122 5.55 -9.52 11.39
N GLU A 123 4.99 -9.28 10.21
CA GLU A 123 4.19 -8.10 9.89
C GLU A 123 2.90 -8.09 10.74
N GLU A 124 2.53 -6.93 11.29
CA GLU A 124 1.30 -6.73 12.07
C GLU A 124 0.82 -5.28 11.93
N GLY A 125 -0.37 -5.06 11.39
CA GLY A 125 -0.90 -3.74 11.04
C GLY A 125 -1.47 -3.70 9.63
N THR A 126 -1.23 -2.61 8.90
CA THR A 126 -1.73 -2.43 7.53
C THR A 126 -0.61 -2.56 6.52
N LEU A 127 -0.85 -3.33 5.47
CA LEU A 127 -0.09 -3.36 4.22
C LEU A 127 -1.07 -3.18 3.05
N TRP A 128 -0.61 -3.39 1.83
CA TRP A 128 -1.45 -3.34 0.64
C TRP A 128 -0.90 -4.27 -0.44
N TRP A 129 -1.74 -4.60 -1.41
CA TRP A 129 -1.36 -5.33 -2.60
C TRP A 129 -1.64 -4.46 -3.83
N HIS A 130 -0.85 -4.66 -4.89
CA HIS A 130 -1.05 -3.92 -6.13
C HIS A 130 -0.48 -4.66 -7.33
N ALA A 131 -0.92 -4.29 -8.54
CA ALA A 131 -0.25 -4.75 -9.74
C ALA A 131 1.22 -4.28 -9.76
N HIS A 132 2.14 -5.10 -10.27
CA HIS A 132 3.55 -4.73 -10.37
C HIS A 132 4.07 -4.82 -11.81
N SER A 133 3.20 -4.38 -12.72
CA SER A 133 3.38 -4.27 -14.17
C SER A 133 3.02 -2.86 -14.61
N ASP A 134 3.93 -2.18 -15.30
CA ASP A 134 3.79 -0.80 -15.79
C ASP A 134 3.14 0.14 -14.75
N TRP A 135 2.05 0.82 -15.13
CA TRP A 135 1.24 1.69 -14.29
C TRP A 135 -0.10 1.06 -13.89
N SER A 136 -0.27 -0.26 -14.08
CA SER A 136 -1.55 -0.94 -13.82
C SER A 136 -2.00 -0.86 -12.35
N ARG A 137 -1.08 -0.56 -11.41
CA ARG A 137 -1.44 -0.32 -10.00
C ARG A 137 -2.34 0.88 -9.78
N ALA A 138 -2.45 1.81 -10.73
CA ALA A 138 -3.40 2.93 -10.63
C ALA A 138 -4.84 2.43 -10.40
N THR A 139 -5.19 1.26 -10.94
CA THR A 139 -6.55 0.69 -10.83
C THR A 139 -6.58 -0.72 -10.21
N ILE A 140 -5.45 -1.41 -10.14
CA ILE A 140 -5.32 -2.75 -9.56
C ILE A 140 -4.54 -2.64 -8.25
N HIS A 141 -5.24 -2.35 -7.16
CA HIS A 141 -4.68 -2.30 -5.81
C HIS A 141 -5.77 -2.52 -4.77
N GLY A 142 -5.38 -2.90 -3.55
CA GLY A 142 -6.27 -3.03 -2.41
C GLY A 142 -5.49 -3.20 -1.11
N ALA A 143 -6.16 -3.13 0.03
CA ALA A 143 -5.48 -3.20 1.32
C ALA A 143 -5.21 -4.65 1.77
N ILE A 144 -4.25 -4.79 2.67
CA ILE A 144 -4.01 -5.99 3.46
C ILE A 144 -4.09 -5.58 4.93
N VAL A 145 -4.98 -6.22 5.69
CA VAL A 145 -5.11 -6.02 7.13
C VAL A 145 -4.58 -7.25 7.84
N ILE A 146 -3.53 -7.05 8.64
CA ILE A 146 -2.82 -8.09 9.37
C ILE A 146 -3.08 -7.86 10.86
N LEU A 147 -4.04 -8.60 11.40
CA LEU A 147 -4.42 -8.51 12.80
C LEU A 147 -3.35 -9.14 13.70
N PRO A 148 -3.33 -8.81 15.01
CA PRO A 148 -2.48 -9.48 15.97
C PRO A 148 -2.64 -11.01 15.92
N GLU A 149 -1.56 -11.70 16.24
CA GLU A 149 -1.57 -13.15 16.41
C GLU A 149 -2.68 -13.60 17.37
N ASN A 150 -3.19 -14.82 17.20
CA ASN A 150 -4.23 -15.31 18.08
C ASN A 150 -3.73 -15.40 19.53
N GLY A 151 -4.44 -14.75 20.46
CA GLY A 151 -4.04 -14.69 21.86
C GLY A 151 -3.18 -13.48 22.24
N THR A 152 -2.80 -12.62 21.28
CA THR A 152 -2.17 -11.32 21.55
C THR A 152 -3.14 -10.16 21.29
N THR A 153 -2.75 -8.94 21.65
CA THR A 153 -3.53 -7.73 21.46
C THR A 153 -2.67 -6.62 20.88
N TYR A 154 -3.32 -5.59 20.33
CA TYR A 154 -2.66 -4.33 20.00
C TYR A 154 -1.90 -3.76 21.21
N PRO A 155 -0.79 -3.01 21.00
CA PRO A 155 -0.08 -2.29 22.06
C PRO A 155 -0.81 -1.01 22.52
N PHE A 156 -2.06 -0.83 22.08
CA PHE A 156 -2.97 0.25 22.40
C PHE A 156 -4.37 -0.32 22.67
N PRO A 157 -5.27 0.42 23.34
CA PRO A 157 -6.63 -0.05 23.60
C PRO A 157 -7.33 -0.50 22.32
N LYS A 158 -8.02 -1.64 22.37
CA LYS A 158 -8.74 -2.18 21.22
C LYS A 158 -9.71 -1.12 20.67
N PRO A 159 -9.63 -0.73 19.38
CA PRO A 159 -10.53 0.24 18.80
C PRO A 159 -11.97 -0.32 18.74
N TYR A 160 -12.96 0.58 18.77
CA TYR A 160 -14.37 0.26 18.58
C TYR A 160 -14.62 -0.39 17.21
N ALA A 161 -14.03 0.20 16.17
CA ALA A 161 -14.06 -0.34 14.81
C ALA A 161 -12.83 0.09 14.02
N GLU A 162 -12.60 -0.57 12.90
CA GLU A 162 -11.48 -0.31 12.00
C GLU A 162 -12.00 0.03 10.61
N GLN A 163 -11.28 0.89 9.89
CA GLN A 163 -11.68 1.32 8.56
C GLN A 163 -10.47 1.54 7.67
N VAL A 164 -10.52 1.00 6.46
CA VAL A 164 -9.50 1.21 5.42
C VAL A 164 -9.80 2.50 4.65
N LEU A 165 -8.77 3.30 4.43
CA LEU A 165 -8.74 4.52 3.62
C LEU A 165 -7.58 4.42 2.62
N ILE A 166 -7.91 4.31 1.34
CA ILE A 166 -6.92 4.21 0.27
C ILE A 166 -6.90 5.53 -0.49
N LEU A 167 -5.76 6.20 -0.49
CA LEU A 167 -5.46 7.35 -1.34
C LEU A 167 -5.01 6.80 -2.71
N ALA A 168 -5.66 7.24 -3.77
CA ALA A 168 -5.40 6.80 -5.15
C ALA A 168 -5.56 7.97 -6.12
N GLU A 169 -5.29 7.72 -7.40
CA GLU A 169 -5.40 8.68 -8.48
C GLU A 169 -6.42 8.22 -9.52
N TRP A 170 -7.17 9.16 -10.06
CA TRP A 170 -8.07 8.98 -11.18
C TRP A 170 -7.52 9.68 -12.42
N PHE A 171 -7.40 8.91 -13.50
CA PHE A 171 -7.13 9.40 -14.84
C PHE A 171 -8.42 9.29 -15.66
N ASN A 172 -8.78 10.29 -16.45
CA ASN A 172 -9.89 10.23 -17.39
C ASN A 172 -9.52 9.34 -18.60
N GLY A 173 -8.25 9.32 -19.00
CA GLY A 173 -7.71 8.45 -20.04
C GLY A 173 -7.43 7.01 -19.58
N ASP A 174 -7.10 6.15 -20.54
CA ASP A 174 -6.57 4.82 -20.26
C ASP A 174 -5.12 4.94 -19.77
N VAL A 175 -4.85 4.41 -18.57
CA VAL A 175 -3.55 4.51 -17.91
C VAL A 175 -2.48 3.71 -18.68
N LYS A 176 -2.85 2.60 -19.32
CA LYS A 176 -1.93 1.81 -20.13
C LYS A 176 -1.53 2.56 -21.40
N GLU A 177 -2.49 3.20 -22.07
CA GLU A 177 -2.18 4.03 -23.25
C GLU A 177 -1.31 5.23 -22.89
N LEU A 178 -1.57 5.86 -21.74
CA LEU A 178 -0.80 6.99 -21.23
C LEU A 178 0.67 6.60 -21.02
N ILE A 179 0.94 5.49 -20.30
CA ILE A 179 2.31 5.06 -20.04
C ILE A 179 3.01 4.52 -21.29
N ASP A 180 2.28 3.87 -22.20
CA ASP A 180 2.82 3.43 -23.49
C ASP A 180 3.25 4.62 -24.35
N ASN A 181 2.45 5.68 -24.38
CA ASN A 181 2.78 6.90 -25.11
C ASN A 181 3.98 7.64 -24.49
N ALA A 182 4.01 7.81 -23.17
CA ALA A 182 5.15 8.41 -22.48
C ALA A 182 6.44 7.61 -22.73
N THR A 183 6.36 6.28 -22.66
CA THR A 183 7.49 5.38 -22.95
C THR A 183 7.90 5.42 -24.42
N ALA A 184 6.97 5.50 -25.37
CA ALA A 184 7.31 5.60 -26.78
C ALA A 184 8.03 6.92 -27.10
N THR A 185 7.47 8.04 -26.63
CA THR A 185 7.95 9.39 -26.94
C THR A 185 9.16 9.83 -26.10
N GLY A 186 9.35 9.22 -24.91
CA GLY A 186 10.34 9.65 -23.93
C GLY A 186 9.96 10.92 -23.17
N ALA A 187 8.69 11.32 -23.21
CA ALA A 187 8.12 12.44 -22.47
C ALA A 187 7.73 12.05 -21.04
N ASP A 188 7.31 13.05 -20.25
CA ASP A 188 6.65 12.82 -18.97
C ASP A 188 5.25 12.25 -19.22
N PRO A 189 4.76 11.26 -18.45
CA PRO A 189 3.34 10.93 -18.40
C PRO A 189 2.49 12.14 -17.97
N ASP A 190 1.29 12.27 -18.53
CA ASP A 190 0.35 13.30 -18.09
C ASP A 190 -0.07 13.05 -16.62
N PRO A 191 -0.22 14.10 -15.79
CA PRO A 191 -0.73 13.97 -14.43
C PRO A 191 -2.15 13.40 -14.36
N SER A 192 -2.55 12.90 -13.20
CA SER A 192 -3.94 12.51 -12.95
C SER A 192 -4.90 13.70 -13.01
N ASP A 193 -6.18 13.39 -13.25
CA ASP A 193 -7.25 14.40 -13.28
C ASP A 193 -7.84 14.67 -11.90
N ALA A 194 -7.73 13.72 -10.97
CA ALA A 194 -8.02 13.94 -9.56
C ALA A 194 -7.42 12.85 -8.65
N TYR A 195 -7.06 13.23 -7.43
CA TYR A 195 -6.90 12.27 -6.34
C TYR A 195 -8.24 11.73 -5.85
N ALA A 196 -8.20 10.59 -5.16
CA ALA A 196 -9.39 9.88 -4.67
C ALA A 196 -9.15 9.21 -3.31
N ILE A 197 -10.16 9.26 -2.43
CA ILE A 197 -10.23 8.49 -1.18
C ILE A 197 -11.23 7.34 -1.34
N ASN A 198 -10.75 6.10 -1.23
CA ASN A 198 -11.52 4.88 -1.53
C ASN A 198 -12.18 4.95 -2.91
N GLY A 199 -11.42 5.42 -3.90
CA GLY A 199 -11.85 5.53 -5.28
C GLY A 199 -12.88 6.63 -5.52
N GLN A 200 -13.06 7.60 -4.62
CA GLN A 200 -13.96 8.75 -4.80
C GLN A 200 -13.19 10.07 -4.69
N PRO A 201 -13.23 10.95 -5.71
CA PRO A 201 -12.55 12.24 -5.64
C PRO A 201 -13.06 13.16 -4.53
N GLY A 202 -14.37 13.11 -4.25
CA GLY A 202 -15.01 14.00 -3.27
C GLY A 202 -15.00 15.47 -3.68
N PHE A 203 -15.46 16.35 -2.79
CA PHE A 203 -15.41 17.80 -3.01
C PHE A 203 -13.95 18.30 -2.99
N PRO A 204 -13.57 19.33 -3.79
CA PRO A 204 -14.40 20.18 -4.67
C PRO A 204 -14.62 19.63 -6.07
N ASN A 205 -14.24 18.38 -6.32
CA ASN A 205 -14.23 17.84 -7.68
C ASN A 205 -15.64 17.69 -8.26
N ASN A 206 -15.78 18.02 -9.54
CA ASN A 206 -17.06 17.94 -10.25
C ASN A 206 -17.63 16.51 -10.23
N CYS A 207 -18.96 16.39 -10.27
CA CYS A 207 -19.67 15.10 -10.29
C CYS A 207 -19.26 14.11 -9.18
N SER A 208 -18.83 14.60 -8.01
CA SER A 208 -18.30 13.76 -6.93
C SER A 208 -19.02 13.89 -5.57
N ASN A 209 -19.90 14.88 -5.40
CA ASN A 209 -20.58 15.14 -4.11
C ASN A 209 -21.52 14.00 -3.66
N GLU A 210 -22.25 13.39 -4.60
CA GLU A 210 -23.22 12.33 -4.29
C GLU A 210 -22.54 10.99 -3.94
N THR A 211 -21.32 10.78 -4.43
CA THR A 211 -20.57 9.53 -4.29
C THR A 211 -19.44 9.61 -3.27
N THR A 212 -19.24 10.78 -2.63
CA THR A 212 -18.17 11.00 -1.64
C THR A 212 -18.21 9.93 -0.55
N SER A 213 -17.06 9.31 -0.28
CA SER A 213 -16.90 8.28 0.75
C SER A 213 -17.31 8.81 2.12
N ARG A 214 -18.10 8.04 2.88
CA ARG A 214 -18.61 8.42 4.21
C ARG A 214 -18.20 7.40 5.27
N PHE A 215 -17.62 7.89 6.36
CA PHE A 215 -17.15 7.08 7.48
C PHE A 215 -17.97 7.41 8.72
N ARG A 216 -18.83 6.47 9.13
CA ARG A 216 -19.77 6.69 10.22
C ARG A 216 -19.11 6.43 11.57
N VAL A 217 -19.19 7.40 12.48
CA VAL A 217 -18.61 7.31 13.83
C VAL A 217 -19.63 7.57 14.93
N GLN A 218 -19.45 6.92 16.07
CA GLN A 218 -20.23 7.15 17.28
C GLN A 218 -19.44 8.06 18.21
N TYR A 219 -20.12 9.05 18.79
CA TYR A 219 -19.49 9.98 19.72
C TYR A 219 -18.87 9.25 20.91
N GLY A 220 -17.64 9.61 21.26
CA GLY A 220 -16.85 9.05 22.36
C GLY A 220 -16.09 7.77 22.02
N GLU A 221 -16.36 7.13 20.87
CA GLU A 221 -15.69 5.90 20.46
C GLU A 221 -14.35 6.17 19.76
N THR A 222 -13.43 5.21 19.83
CA THR A 222 -12.12 5.27 19.17
C THR A 222 -12.08 4.36 17.95
N TYR A 223 -11.69 4.90 16.80
CA TYR A 223 -11.62 4.19 15.51
C TYR A 223 -10.16 4.03 15.08
N LEU A 224 -9.82 2.88 14.50
CA LEU A 224 -8.54 2.69 13.83
C LEU A 224 -8.71 2.91 12.33
N LEU A 225 -8.16 4.01 11.82
CA LEU A 225 -8.14 4.30 10.40
C LEU A 225 -6.82 3.81 9.81
N ARG A 226 -6.93 2.94 8.80
CA ARG A 226 -5.83 2.28 8.11
C ARG A 226 -5.60 2.97 6.79
N VAL A 227 -4.72 3.96 6.78
CA VAL A 227 -4.44 4.82 5.62
C VAL A 227 -3.40 4.12 4.73
N VAL A 228 -3.68 4.01 3.44
CA VAL A 228 -2.80 3.42 2.42
C VAL A 228 -2.59 4.46 1.33
N HIS A 229 -1.35 4.78 0.96
CA HIS A 229 -1.08 5.64 -0.18
C HIS A 229 -0.74 4.81 -1.43
N ALA A 230 -1.76 4.56 -2.25
CA ALA A 230 -1.69 3.81 -3.50
C ALA A 230 -1.56 4.70 -4.76
N GLY A 231 -1.43 6.02 -4.61
CA GLY A 231 -1.18 6.98 -5.70
C GLY A 231 0.13 6.73 -6.45
N MET A 232 0.28 7.27 -7.67
CA MET A 232 1.41 6.97 -8.54
C MET A 232 2.65 7.77 -8.16
N ASN A 233 2.51 9.08 -7.94
CA ASN A 233 3.65 10.00 -7.95
C ASN A 233 3.77 10.84 -6.69
N GLU A 234 2.75 11.63 -6.34
CA GLU A 234 2.89 12.65 -5.30
C GLU A 234 2.78 12.06 -3.89
N GLU A 235 3.55 12.64 -2.99
CA GLU A 235 3.38 12.47 -1.55
C GLU A 235 2.19 13.32 -1.09
N MET A 236 1.56 12.99 0.04
CA MET A 236 0.37 13.71 0.51
C MET A 236 0.41 14.09 1.97
N PHE A 237 -0.07 15.31 2.24
CA PHE A 237 -0.61 15.66 3.54
C PHE A 237 -2.04 15.10 3.67
N PHE A 238 -2.35 14.53 4.81
CA PHE A 238 -3.69 14.03 5.14
C PHE A 238 -4.12 14.51 6.52
N GLY A 239 -5.41 14.86 6.67
CA GLY A 239 -5.96 15.27 7.96
C GLY A 239 -7.48 15.22 8.03
N ILE A 240 -8.01 15.44 9.23
CA ILE A 240 -9.44 15.33 9.54
C ILE A 240 -9.89 16.61 10.25
N ALA A 241 -10.89 17.29 9.70
CA ALA A 241 -11.32 18.59 10.21
C ALA A 241 -11.69 18.52 11.70
N LYS A 242 -11.09 19.39 12.51
CA LYS A 242 -11.26 19.49 13.97
C LYS A 242 -10.89 18.24 14.79
N HIS A 243 -10.22 17.25 14.21
CA HIS A 243 -9.78 16.07 14.95
C HIS A 243 -8.26 15.96 14.91
N ASN A 244 -7.66 15.87 16.10
CA ASN A 244 -6.34 15.28 16.22
C ASN A 244 -6.51 13.75 16.21
N PHE A 245 -5.46 13.05 15.79
CA PHE A 245 -5.39 11.60 15.84
C PHE A 245 -4.00 11.18 16.27
N THR A 246 -3.86 9.89 16.60
CA THR A 246 -2.59 9.32 17.06
C THR A 246 -2.11 8.25 16.11
N VAL A 247 -1.00 8.49 15.41
CA VAL A 247 -0.36 7.48 14.56
C VAL A 247 0.29 6.42 15.44
N VAL A 248 -0.01 5.15 15.20
CA VAL A 248 0.40 4.02 16.05
C VAL A 248 1.15 2.92 15.29
N ALA A 249 1.03 2.85 13.97
CA ALA A 249 1.85 1.98 13.14
C ALA A 249 2.14 2.60 11.78
N GLN A 250 3.23 2.17 11.17
CA GLN A 250 3.57 2.43 9.78
C GLN A 250 4.11 1.14 9.17
N ASP A 251 3.69 0.81 7.94
CA ASP A 251 4.17 -0.34 7.16
C ASP A 251 4.13 -1.67 7.94
N ALA A 252 3.00 -1.91 8.60
CA ALA A 252 2.76 -3.05 9.50
C ALA A 252 3.84 -3.26 10.58
N SER A 253 4.36 -2.14 11.11
CA SER A 253 5.22 -2.08 12.28
C SER A 253 4.73 -1.02 13.26
N TYR A 254 4.58 -1.38 14.53
CA TYR A 254 4.18 -0.42 15.56
C TYR A 254 5.25 0.64 15.79
N ILE A 255 4.81 1.89 15.92
CA ILE A 255 5.67 3.04 16.19
C ILE A 255 5.39 3.61 17.58
N LYS A 256 6.30 4.46 18.07
CA LYS A 256 6.00 5.31 19.23
C LYS A 256 4.83 6.23 18.85
N PRO A 257 3.74 6.28 19.63
CA PRO A 257 2.56 7.03 19.25
C PRO A 257 2.85 8.51 18.96
N ILE A 258 2.34 9.02 17.82
CA ILE A 258 2.48 10.42 17.42
C ILE A 258 1.09 11.07 17.37
N THR A 259 0.78 11.94 18.31
CA THR A 259 -0.45 12.75 18.26
C THR A 259 -0.24 13.98 17.39
N THR A 260 -1.11 14.18 16.40
CA THR A 260 -0.96 15.19 15.35
C THR A 260 -2.32 15.49 14.70
N ASP A 261 -2.44 16.60 13.97
CA ASP A 261 -3.61 17.00 13.19
C ASP A 261 -3.47 16.71 11.69
N TYR A 262 -2.23 16.48 11.23
CA TYR A 262 -1.91 15.99 9.89
C TYR A 262 -0.85 14.88 9.91
N ILE A 263 -0.86 14.02 8.89
CA ILE A 263 0.26 13.14 8.52
C ILE A 263 0.86 13.58 7.18
N MET A 264 2.11 13.18 6.96
CA MET A 264 2.78 13.19 5.66
C MET A 264 3.01 11.74 5.24
N ILE A 265 2.45 11.31 4.10
CA ILE A 265 2.48 9.90 3.65
C ILE A 265 2.86 9.83 2.17
N THR A 266 3.78 8.92 1.82
CA THR A 266 4.30 8.77 0.45
C THR A 266 3.73 7.53 -0.25
N PRO A 267 3.71 7.47 -1.60
CA PRO A 267 3.37 6.24 -2.34
C PRO A 267 4.12 5.02 -1.80
N GLY A 268 3.39 3.95 -1.52
CA GLY A 268 3.94 2.74 -0.89
C GLY A 268 3.65 2.63 0.61
N GLN A 269 3.63 3.74 1.33
CA GLN A 269 3.47 3.72 2.77
C GLN A 269 2.03 3.44 3.21
N THR A 270 1.93 2.84 4.39
CA THR A 270 0.68 2.74 5.15
C THR A 270 0.85 3.38 6.52
N MET A 271 -0.22 3.95 7.06
CA MET A 271 -0.24 4.49 8.42
C MET A 271 -1.53 4.11 9.13
N ASP A 272 -1.38 3.56 10.32
CA ASP A 272 -2.50 3.25 11.22
C ASP A 272 -2.66 4.39 12.22
N ILE A 273 -3.83 5.04 12.22
CA ILE A 273 -4.13 6.17 13.10
C ILE A 273 -5.35 5.88 13.98
N LEU A 274 -5.24 6.21 15.27
CA LEU A 274 -6.35 6.19 16.21
C LEU A 274 -7.06 7.55 16.20
N LEU A 275 -8.33 7.53 15.84
CA LEU A 275 -9.23 8.68 15.85
C LEU A 275 -10.23 8.53 16.99
N VAL A 276 -10.23 9.46 17.93
CA VAL A 276 -11.30 9.57 18.94
C VAL A 276 -12.40 10.46 18.36
N ALA A 277 -13.64 9.98 18.34
CA ALA A 277 -14.78 10.73 17.85
C ALA A 277 -15.32 11.66 18.97
N ASP A 278 -14.58 12.71 19.29
CA ASP A 278 -14.83 13.60 20.45
C ASP A 278 -15.43 14.97 20.10
N GLN A 279 -15.74 15.21 18.83
CA GLN A 279 -16.32 16.48 18.36
C GLN A 279 -17.85 16.48 18.41
N ASP A 280 -18.46 17.67 18.36
CA ASP A 280 -19.92 17.81 18.28
C ASP A 280 -20.50 16.97 17.12
N PRO A 281 -21.61 16.23 17.32
CA PRO A 281 -22.18 15.41 16.25
C PRO A 281 -22.50 16.23 14.99
N SER A 282 -21.70 16.02 13.94
CA SER A 282 -21.79 16.72 12.66
C SER A 282 -21.08 15.95 11.55
N TYR A 283 -20.87 16.60 10.40
CA TYR A 283 -20.01 16.12 9.32
C TYR A 283 -18.69 16.88 9.34
N TYR A 284 -17.59 16.18 9.10
CA TYR A 284 -16.24 16.74 9.05
C TYR A 284 -15.53 16.19 7.83
N TYR A 285 -14.83 17.03 7.06
CA TYR A 285 -14.05 16.51 5.94
C TYR A 285 -12.80 15.80 6.44
N ILE A 286 -12.55 14.63 5.87
CA ILE A 286 -11.24 14.01 5.75
C ILE A 286 -10.68 14.51 4.43
N THR A 287 -9.45 14.99 4.40
CA THR A 287 -8.86 15.59 3.19
C THR A 287 -7.44 15.10 3.01
N ALA A 288 -7.06 14.88 1.76
CA ALA A 288 -5.66 14.71 1.36
C ALA A 288 -5.32 15.74 0.28
N THR A 289 -4.11 16.29 0.37
CA THR A 289 -3.57 17.30 -0.55
C THR A 289 -2.13 16.95 -0.88
N PRO A 290 -1.67 17.17 -2.12
CA PRO A 290 -0.32 16.82 -2.51
C PRO A 290 0.73 17.65 -1.75
N PHE A 291 1.90 17.07 -1.56
CA PHE A 291 3.15 17.76 -1.27
C PHE A 291 4.02 17.68 -2.52
N PHE A 292 4.59 18.82 -2.93
CA PHE A 292 5.37 18.91 -4.14
C PHE A 292 6.42 20.03 -4.02
N ASP A 293 7.70 19.68 -4.15
CA ASP A 293 8.84 20.61 -4.02
C ASP A 293 9.70 20.71 -5.31
N SER A 294 9.15 20.29 -6.45
CA SER A 294 9.83 20.31 -7.76
C SER A 294 9.17 21.30 -8.75
N ASN A 295 9.73 21.37 -9.97
CA ASN A 295 9.18 22.18 -11.07
C ASN A 295 8.48 21.35 -12.16
N ALA A 296 8.31 20.03 -11.95
CA ALA A 296 7.61 19.18 -12.91
C ALA A 296 6.08 19.44 -12.86
N PRO A 297 5.33 19.11 -13.92
CA PRO A 297 3.87 19.07 -13.86
C PRO A 297 3.42 18.04 -12.81
N TYR A 298 2.34 18.34 -12.08
CA TYR A 298 1.74 17.44 -11.09
C TYR A 298 0.22 17.69 -11.00
N ASP A 299 -0.50 16.73 -10.43
CA ASP A 299 -1.92 16.89 -10.11
C ASP A 299 -2.06 17.77 -8.86
N ASN A 300 -2.67 18.95 -9.01
CA ASN A 300 -2.86 19.90 -7.92
C ASN A 300 -4.27 19.85 -7.30
N SER A 301 -5.05 18.83 -7.64
CA SER A 301 -6.37 18.61 -7.06
C SER A 301 -6.26 18.25 -5.57
N ASN A 302 -7.37 18.44 -4.86
CA ASN A 302 -7.53 17.93 -3.51
C ASN A 302 -8.57 16.81 -3.54
N THR A 303 -8.47 15.84 -2.65
CA THR A 303 -9.51 14.83 -2.47
C THR A 303 -10.10 14.87 -1.08
N SER A 304 -11.39 14.51 -0.97
CA SER A 304 -12.07 14.49 0.32
C SER A 304 -13.02 13.30 0.51
N ALA A 305 -13.21 12.97 1.78
CA ALA A 305 -14.24 12.08 2.28
C ALA A 305 -14.92 12.71 3.50
N ILE A 306 -16.00 12.14 3.99
CA ILE A 306 -16.78 12.70 5.10
C ILE A 306 -16.71 11.77 6.30
N LEU A 307 -16.17 12.25 7.41
CA LEU A 307 -16.40 11.68 8.73
C LEU A 307 -17.78 12.13 9.21
N GLN A 308 -18.68 11.18 9.47
CA GLN A 308 -20.09 11.42 9.77
C GLN A 308 -20.45 10.86 11.15
N TYR A 309 -20.77 11.73 12.10
CA TYR A 309 -21.26 11.29 13.40
C TYR A 309 -22.65 10.64 13.28
N VAL A 310 -22.91 9.57 14.03
CA VAL A 310 -24.25 8.99 14.15
C VAL A 310 -25.04 9.79 15.17
N GLY A 311 -26.23 10.25 14.80
CA GLY A 311 -27.09 11.02 15.70
C GLY A 311 -28.24 11.71 14.97
N ASN A 312 -29.01 12.49 15.72
CA ASN A 312 -30.09 13.32 15.19
C ASN A 312 -29.65 14.80 15.22
N TYR A 313 -29.21 15.30 14.08
CA TYR A 313 -28.80 16.68 13.87
C TYR A 313 -29.03 17.06 12.41
N THR A 314 -29.12 18.35 12.12
CA THR A 314 -29.22 18.83 10.74
C THR A 314 -27.83 18.81 10.10
N PRO A 315 -27.61 18.08 8.98
CA PRO A 315 -26.34 18.10 8.27
C PRO A 315 -25.90 19.53 7.92
N PRO A 316 -24.63 19.91 8.12
CA PRO A 316 -24.15 21.22 7.74
C PRO A 316 -24.20 21.37 6.21
N SER A 317 -24.54 22.57 5.72
CA SER A 317 -24.50 22.88 4.29
C SER A 317 -23.06 22.88 3.74
N SER A 318 -22.08 23.17 4.59
CA SER A 318 -20.66 23.08 4.30
C SER A 318 -19.92 22.50 5.52
N PRO A 319 -19.52 21.21 5.48
CA PRO A 319 -18.65 20.64 6.51
C PRO A 319 -17.30 21.39 6.58
N PRO A 320 -16.68 21.52 7.76
CA PRO A 320 -15.37 22.16 7.89
C PRO A 320 -14.27 21.33 7.21
N TYR A 321 -13.23 22.01 6.73
CA TYR A 321 -11.98 21.43 6.24
C TYR A 321 -10.91 21.37 7.35
N PRO A 322 -9.99 20.39 7.31
CA PRO A 322 -8.77 20.46 8.11
C PRO A 322 -7.87 21.60 7.63
N SER A 323 -7.07 22.14 8.55
CA SER A 323 -5.97 23.04 8.20
C SER A 323 -4.76 22.18 7.87
N LEU A 324 -4.50 21.96 6.59
CA LEU A 324 -3.32 21.19 6.14
C LEU A 324 -2.16 22.13 5.79
N PRO A 325 -0.90 21.65 5.87
CA PRO A 325 0.24 22.39 5.37
C PRO A 325 0.10 22.77 3.90
N ASN A 326 0.80 23.82 3.48
CA ASN A 326 0.80 24.21 2.07
C ASN A 326 1.50 23.13 1.22
N THR A 327 1.13 23.05 -0.06
CA THR A 327 1.64 22.07 -1.02
C THR A 327 3.17 22.04 -1.12
N THR A 328 3.85 23.16 -0.87
CA THR A 328 5.32 23.28 -0.95
C THR A 328 5.99 23.35 0.43
N ASP A 329 5.27 23.04 1.51
CA ASP A 329 5.76 23.19 2.89
C ASP A 329 6.68 22.02 3.28
N LYS A 330 7.95 22.13 2.89
CA LYS A 330 8.98 21.14 3.19
C LYS A 330 9.21 20.97 4.68
N ASP A 331 9.16 22.05 5.44
CA ASP A 331 9.40 22.01 6.89
C ASP A 331 8.30 21.19 7.58
N ALA A 332 7.03 21.30 7.16
CA ALA A 332 5.96 20.46 7.68
C ALA A 332 6.17 18.97 7.36
N ALA A 333 6.58 18.64 6.13
CA ALA A 333 6.88 17.27 5.73
C ALA A 333 8.03 16.67 6.57
N ASP A 334 9.13 17.41 6.74
CA ASP A 334 10.29 16.99 7.52
C ASP A 334 9.97 16.87 9.03
N ASN A 335 9.21 17.84 9.57
CA ASN A 335 8.79 17.84 10.98
C ASN A 335 7.87 16.67 11.32
N PHE A 336 7.05 16.19 10.38
CA PHE A 336 6.29 14.96 10.58
C PHE A 336 7.23 13.74 10.53
N THR A 337 7.98 13.59 9.44
CA THR A 337 8.75 12.38 9.13
C THR A 337 9.81 12.07 10.19
N THR A 338 10.49 13.09 10.72
CA THR A 338 11.53 12.92 11.75
C THR A 338 11.02 12.42 13.11
N ARG A 339 9.69 12.42 13.33
CA ARG A 339 9.08 11.90 14.57
C ARG A 339 8.91 10.38 14.55
N ILE A 340 8.98 9.73 13.39
CA ILE A 340 8.73 8.29 13.24
C ILE A 340 9.84 7.50 13.91
N ARG A 341 9.46 6.64 14.86
CA ARG A 341 10.36 5.78 15.64
C ARG A 341 9.69 4.47 15.93
N ALA A 342 10.39 3.34 15.74
CA ALA A 342 9.88 2.03 16.15
C ALA A 342 9.45 2.04 17.62
N LEU A 343 8.35 1.34 17.94
CA LEU A 343 7.79 1.26 19.28
C LEU A 343 8.84 0.78 20.29
N ALA A 344 9.59 -0.27 19.94
CA ALA A 344 10.71 -0.83 20.71
C ALA A 344 10.33 -1.13 22.18
N SER A 345 9.22 -1.83 22.39
CA SER A 345 8.76 -2.29 23.70
C SER A 345 9.25 -3.72 23.98
N SER A 346 9.00 -4.25 25.19
CA SER A 346 9.30 -5.66 25.50
C SER A 346 8.51 -6.65 24.65
N GLU A 347 7.25 -6.33 24.32
CA GLU A 347 6.38 -7.17 23.49
C GLU A 347 6.64 -6.97 21.99
N HIS A 348 7.19 -5.81 21.60
CA HIS A 348 7.57 -5.47 20.22
C HIS A 348 9.05 -5.04 20.16
N PRO A 349 9.98 -6.00 20.33
CA PRO A 349 11.41 -5.69 20.35
C PRO A 349 11.90 -5.27 18.96
N ILE A 350 12.98 -4.48 18.94
CA ILE A 350 13.69 -4.08 17.71
C ILE A 350 15.12 -4.60 17.77
N ASN A 351 15.63 -5.11 16.65
CA ASN A 351 17.01 -5.53 16.52
C ASN A 351 17.70 -4.68 15.44
N VAL A 352 18.26 -3.54 15.86
CA VAL A 352 19.00 -2.64 14.96
C VAL A 352 20.40 -3.23 14.76
N PRO A 353 20.84 -3.53 13.51
CA PRO A 353 22.20 -3.98 13.25
C PRO A 353 23.23 -2.93 13.74
N THR A 354 24.15 -3.35 14.61
CA THR A 354 25.18 -2.48 15.20
C THR A 354 26.55 -2.65 14.56
N GLU A 355 26.80 -3.80 13.95
CA GLU A 355 27.99 -4.09 13.15
C GLU A 355 27.61 -3.94 11.67
N ILE A 356 28.35 -3.11 10.94
CA ILE A 356 28.09 -2.82 9.53
C ILE A 356 29.10 -3.61 8.69
N ASP A 357 28.61 -4.61 7.95
CA ASP A 357 29.45 -5.44 7.06
C ASP A 357 29.80 -4.72 5.75
N THR A 358 28.87 -3.92 5.23
CA THR A 358 29.00 -3.26 3.93
C THR A 358 28.27 -1.92 3.96
N GLN A 359 28.96 -0.88 3.52
CA GLN A 359 28.38 0.45 3.34
C GLN A 359 28.13 0.68 1.85
N ILE A 360 26.87 0.94 1.49
CA ILE A 360 26.46 1.28 0.13
C ILE A 360 26.02 2.74 0.12
N PHE A 361 26.54 3.51 -0.82
CA PHE A 361 26.04 4.84 -1.15
C PHE A 361 25.28 4.75 -2.47
N ILE A 362 24.03 5.21 -2.48
CA ILE A 362 23.16 5.17 -3.67
C ILE A 362 22.75 6.58 -4.02
N THR A 363 23.24 7.11 -5.14
CA THR A 363 22.72 8.36 -5.71
C THR A 363 21.45 8.07 -6.49
N VAL A 364 20.35 8.74 -6.14
CA VAL A 364 19.08 8.69 -6.88
C VAL A 364 19.00 9.92 -7.78
N SER A 365 18.69 9.75 -9.05
CA SER A 365 18.66 10.87 -10.00
C SER A 365 17.63 10.68 -11.10
N VAL A 366 16.98 11.77 -11.50
CA VAL A 366 16.28 11.90 -12.79
C VAL A 366 17.30 12.34 -13.83
N ASN A 367 17.25 11.75 -15.03
CA ASN A 367 18.25 11.89 -16.08
C ASN A 367 17.59 12.09 -17.45
N GLN A 368 18.43 12.35 -18.45
CA GLN A 368 18.03 12.38 -19.86
C GLN A 368 18.94 11.44 -20.67
N ILE A 369 18.35 10.69 -21.59
CA ILE A 369 19.04 9.91 -22.62
C ILE A 369 18.92 10.67 -23.94
N LEU A 370 20.05 10.93 -24.59
CA LEU A 370 20.12 11.69 -25.83
C LEU A 370 19.27 11.04 -26.92
N CYS A 371 18.37 11.83 -27.53
CA CYS A 371 17.69 11.46 -28.76
C CYS A 371 18.28 12.22 -29.94
N ALA A 372 18.60 11.50 -31.02
CA ALA A 372 19.15 12.11 -32.22
C ALA A 372 18.20 13.19 -32.76
N ASN A 373 18.75 14.35 -33.12
CA ASN A 373 18.00 15.50 -33.65
C ASN A 373 16.90 16.05 -32.73
N GLY A 374 16.93 15.77 -31.43
CA GLY A 374 15.92 16.26 -30.49
C GLY A 374 14.53 15.66 -30.75
N SER A 375 14.46 14.42 -31.22
CA SER A 375 13.23 13.77 -31.67
C SER A 375 12.30 13.27 -30.56
N CYS A 376 12.67 13.43 -29.29
CA CYS A 376 11.91 12.90 -28.15
C CYS A 376 11.15 14.01 -27.42
N GLY A 377 10.10 13.62 -26.69
CA GLY A 377 9.18 14.55 -26.02
C GLY A 377 9.64 15.04 -24.65
N GLY A 378 10.77 14.55 -24.13
CA GLY A 378 11.32 15.00 -22.86
C GLY A 378 12.11 16.32 -22.97
N PRO A 379 12.69 16.79 -21.85
CA PRO A 379 13.42 18.06 -21.82
C PRO A 379 14.54 18.11 -22.86
N ASN A 380 14.75 19.29 -23.47
CA ASN A 380 15.75 19.51 -24.53
C ASN A 380 15.62 18.60 -25.77
N GLY A 381 14.45 17.99 -26.00
CA GLY A 381 14.24 17.02 -27.09
C GLY A 381 14.83 15.64 -26.81
N ASN A 382 15.21 15.35 -25.56
CA ASN A 382 15.75 14.07 -25.11
C ASN A 382 14.68 13.18 -24.48
N ARG A 383 15.06 11.95 -24.12
CA ARG A 383 14.19 10.98 -23.42
C ARG A 383 14.42 11.07 -21.91
N LEU A 384 13.36 11.14 -21.11
CA LEU A 384 13.46 11.01 -19.66
C LEU A 384 13.94 9.61 -19.25
N SER A 385 14.72 9.56 -18.17
CA SER A 385 15.24 8.34 -17.55
C SER A 385 15.45 8.60 -16.05
N ALA A 386 15.64 7.55 -15.26
CA ALA A 386 16.04 7.64 -13.86
C ALA A 386 17.16 6.64 -13.58
N SER A 387 17.97 6.90 -12.55
CA SER A 387 19.11 6.05 -12.23
C SER A 387 19.34 5.91 -10.74
N LEU A 388 19.87 4.74 -10.37
CA LEU A 388 20.54 4.50 -9.09
C LEU A 388 22.03 4.35 -9.39
N ASN A 389 22.88 5.15 -8.76
CA ASN A 389 24.32 5.19 -9.04
C ASN A 389 24.67 5.36 -10.53
N ASN A 390 23.92 6.23 -11.22
CA ASN A 390 24.06 6.49 -12.65
C ASN A 390 23.85 5.26 -13.56
N ILE A 391 23.15 4.24 -13.05
CA ILE A 391 22.71 3.07 -13.81
C ILE A 391 21.20 3.17 -14.00
N SER A 392 20.75 3.38 -15.24
CA SER A 392 19.34 3.27 -15.62
C SER A 392 18.99 1.80 -15.77
N PHE A 393 18.16 1.27 -14.88
CA PHE A 393 17.72 -0.13 -14.96
C PHE A 393 16.88 -0.35 -16.22
N LEU A 394 17.17 -1.43 -16.94
CA LEU A 394 16.39 -1.89 -18.07
C LEU A 394 15.85 -3.27 -17.74
N THR A 395 14.53 -3.37 -17.74
CA THR A 395 13.82 -4.61 -17.45
C THR A 395 14.19 -5.68 -18.49
N PRO A 396 14.63 -6.88 -18.06
CA PRO A 396 14.99 -7.94 -19.00
C PRO A 396 13.74 -8.60 -19.61
N THR A 397 13.92 -9.31 -20.73
CA THR A 397 12.84 -10.10 -21.38
C THR A 397 12.64 -11.50 -20.80
N ILE A 398 13.59 -11.96 -19.99
CA ILE A 398 13.51 -13.18 -19.18
C ILE A 398 13.75 -12.71 -17.76
N ASP A 399 12.85 -13.06 -16.85
CA ASP A 399 12.95 -12.60 -15.47
C ASP A 399 14.28 -13.01 -14.81
N ILE A 400 14.78 -12.14 -13.92
CA ILE A 400 16.10 -12.31 -13.29
C ILE A 400 16.16 -13.63 -12.51
N GLN A 401 15.06 -14.00 -11.86
CA GLN A 401 14.96 -15.22 -11.08
C GLN A 401 15.18 -16.49 -11.93
N LEU A 402 14.61 -16.58 -13.12
CA LEU A 402 14.87 -17.68 -14.06
C LEU A 402 16.28 -17.63 -14.65
N ARG A 403 16.86 -16.45 -14.90
CA ARG A 403 18.26 -16.33 -15.38
C ARG A 403 19.30 -16.84 -14.38
N GLY A 404 19.02 -16.71 -13.09
CA GLY A 404 19.89 -17.17 -12.01
C GLY A 404 19.79 -18.67 -11.70
N SER A 405 18.83 -19.39 -12.31
CA SER A 405 18.66 -20.83 -12.10
C SER A 405 19.64 -21.61 -12.98
N PRO A 406 20.65 -22.31 -12.42
CA PRO A 406 21.57 -23.09 -13.23
C PRO A 406 20.83 -24.29 -13.82
N GLY A 407 20.45 -24.22 -15.10
CA GLY A 407 19.95 -25.36 -15.88
C GLY A 407 18.56 -25.20 -16.48
N SER A 408 18.34 -24.17 -17.31
CA SER A 408 17.37 -24.26 -18.42
C SER A 408 18.08 -24.56 -19.74
#